data_AF-A0A519CXH9-F1
#
_entry.id   AF-A0A519CXH9-F1
#
_cell.length_a   1.000
_cell.length_b   1.000
_cell.length_c   1.000
_cell.angle_alpha   90.00
_cell.angle_beta   90.00
_cell.angle_gamma   90.00
#
_symmetry.space_group_name_H-M   'P 1'
#
loop_
_entity.id
_entity.type
_entity.pdbx_description
1 polymer ?
#
loop_
_entity_poly.entity_id
_entity_poly.type
_entity_poly.pdbx_seq_one_letter_code
_entity_poly.pdbx_strand_id
1 'polypeptide(L)'
;MPSADAKSHISIRFNSNEEKEHYKSKVSKKYDAKFAKWGAQLVRNHFKGESEDSPLVINLKQQVEDLANEFQRVETENLHLRRVLKSSSQELLEVRGRIYSSPDTYTAELFTMMYSWFLEHKETTRQELLSHIENAITVPNLVEEMRAIEKIFISQGVIEVKDGIIYCLVEG
;
A
#
# COMPACT_ATOMS: atom_id res chain seq x y z
N MET A 1 47.36 -14.53 6.11
CA MET A 1 46.90 -14.93 7.46
C MET A 1 47.56 -14.00 8.47
N PRO A 2 46.83 -13.25 9.33
CA PRO A 2 47.48 -12.50 10.39
C PRO A 2 47.77 -13.43 11.59
N SER A 3 48.92 -13.19 12.23
CA SER A 3 49.50 -13.95 13.34
C SER A 3 48.67 -13.83 14.62
N ALA A 4 48.59 -14.92 15.40
CA ALA A 4 47.92 -14.94 16.71
C ALA A 4 48.69 -14.07 17.73
N ASP A 5 47.98 -13.12 18.32
CA ASP A 5 48.52 -12.23 19.36
C ASP A 5 48.82 -12.99 20.67
N ALA A 6 49.86 -12.56 21.36
CA ALA A 6 50.37 -13.21 22.57
C ALA A 6 49.32 -13.22 23.70
N LYS A 7 49.09 -14.41 24.27
CA LYS A 7 48.19 -14.74 25.40
C LYS A 7 47.90 -13.55 26.32
N SER A 8 46.71 -12.96 26.17
CA SER A 8 46.19 -11.99 27.12
C SER A 8 46.05 -12.64 28.51
N HIS A 9 46.90 -12.23 29.45
CA HIS A 9 46.78 -12.67 30.83
C HIS A 9 45.55 -12.00 31.46
N ILE A 10 44.49 -12.79 31.69
CA ILE A 10 43.31 -12.34 32.44
C ILE A 10 43.76 -12.05 33.87
N SER A 11 43.78 -10.79 34.28
CA SER A 11 44.07 -10.39 35.66
C SER A 11 42.78 -10.45 36.48
N ILE A 12 42.71 -11.40 37.43
CA ILE A 12 41.60 -11.49 38.38
C ILE A 12 42.01 -10.68 39.62
N ARG A 13 41.23 -9.65 39.96
CA ARG A 13 41.41 -8.86 41.19
C ARG A 13 40.69 -9.54 42.35
N PHE A 14 41.40 -9.69 43.46
CA PHE A 14 40.86 -10.18 44.74
C PHE A 14 40.80 -9.01 45.72
N ASN A 15 39.80 -9.00 46.61
CA ASN A 15 39.58 -7.90 47.55
C ASN A 15 40.56 -7.94 48.73
N SER A 16 41.16 -9.09 49.03
CA SER A 16 42.27 -9.21 49.98
C SER A 16 43.25 -10.34 49.62
N ASN A 17 44.45 -10.28 50.19
CA ASN A 17 45.45 -11.35 50.02
C ASN A 17 45.01 -12.66 50.68
N GLU A 18 44.26 -12.60 51.78
CA GLU A 18 43.70 -13.78 52.45
C GLU A 18 42.64 -14.46 51.59
N GLU A 19 41.81 -13.69 50.90
CA GLU A 19 40.81 -14.19 49.96
C GLU A 19 41.49 -14.94 48.79
N LYS A 20 42.54 -14.36 48.23
CA LYS A 20 43.35 -14.97 47.16
C LYS A 20 43.94 -16.31 47.58
N GLU A 21 44.53 -16.39 48.77
CA GLU A 21 45.12 -17.65 49.28
C GLU A 21 44.04 -18.68 49.67
N HIS A 22 42.89 -18.24 50.20
CA HIS A 22 41.76 -19.12 50.46
C HIS A 22 41.24 -19.81 49.19
N TYR A 23 41.02 -19.04 48.11
CA TYR A 23 40.58 -19.59 46.82
C TYR A 23 41.65 -20.46 46.15
N LYS A 24 42.93 -20.05 46.21
CA LYS A 24 44.04 -20.89 45.73
C LYS A 24 44.09 -22.24 46.47
N SER A 25 43.93 -22.25 47.79
CA SER A 25 43.97 -23.49 48.57
C SER A 25 42.77 -24.42 48.26
N LYS A 26 41.58 -23.86 48.03
CA LYS A 26 40.39 -24.61 47.59
C LYS A 26 40.57 -25.21 46.20
N VAL A 27 41.25 -24.49 45.30
CA VAL A 27 41.53 -24.92 43.93
C VAL A 27 42.61 -26.00 43.89
N SER A 28 43.71 -25.82 44.63
CA SER A 28 44.81 -26.80 44.71
C SER A 28 44.36 -28.11 45.36
N LYS A 29 43.51 -28.07 46.41
CA LYS A 29 43.03 -29.29 47.09
C LYS A 29 42.08 -30.15 46.26
N LYS A 30 41.48 -29.62 45.20
CA LYS A 30 40.44 -30.33 44.42
C LYS A 30 40.85 -30.66 43.00
N TYR A 31 41.72 -29.88 42.36
CA TYR A 31 42.01 -30.00 40.93
C TYR A 31 43.38 -29.45 40.52
N ASP A 32 44.43 -30.27 40.70
CA ASP A 32 45.83 -29.87 40.53
C ASP A 32 46.28 -29.55 39.09
N ALA A 33 45.39 -29.60 38.10
CA ALA A 33 45.64 -29.08 36.75
C ALA A 33 44.36 -28.73 35.96
N LYS A 34 43.19 -28.70 36.63
CA LYS A 34 41.88 -28.68 35.93
C LYS A 34 41.06 -27.42 36.18
N PHE A 35 41.40 -26.51 37.08
CA PHE A 35 40.51 -25.37 37.38
C PHE A 35 40.38 -24.37 36.22
N ALA A 36 41.48 -24.01 35.57
CA ALA A 36 41.43 -23.17 34.37
C ALA A 36 40.72 -23.89 33.21
N LYS A 37 40.94 -25.21 33.06
CA LYS A 37 40.29 -26.03 32.04
C LYS A 37 38.78 -26.18 32.31
N TRP A 38 38.39 -26.35 33.57
CA TRP A 38 37.02 -26.47 34.04
C TRP A 38 36.29 -25.13 33.92
N GLY A 39 36.90 -24.03 34.35
CA GLY A 39 36.38 -22.68 34.17
C GLY A 39 36.19 -22.33 32.70
N ALA A 40 37.16 -22.66 31.84
CA ALA A 40 37.05 -22.49 30.39
C ALA A 40 35.95 -23.38 29.78
N GLN A 41 35.75 -24.60 30.28
CA GLN A 41 34.68 -25.51 29.84
C GLN A 41 33.29 -24.97 30.24
N LEU A 42 33.18 -24.42 31.46
CA LEU A 42 31.95 -23.86 31.99
C LEU A 42 31.55 -22.61 31.19
N VAL A 43 32.50 -21.70 30.95
CA VAL A 43 32.30 -20.51 30.10
C VAL A 43 31.95 -20.93 28.67
N ARG A 44 32.61 -21.94 28.08
CA ARG A 44 32.24 -22.49 26.76
C ARG A 44 30.83 -23.06 26.71
N ASN A 45 30.40 -23.76 27.75
CA ASN A 45 29.06 -24.36 27.77
C ASN A 45 27.97 -23.31 28.04
N HIS A 46 28.27 -22.27 28.82
CA HIS A 46 27.32 -21.23 29.21
C HIS A 46 27.21 -20.08 28.17
N PHE A 47 28.30 -19.78 27.47
CA PHE A 47 28.37 -18.79 26.38
C PHE A 47 28.48 -19.43 25.00
N LYS A 48 28.17 -20.73 24.87
CA LYS A 48 27.67 -21.28 23.61
C LYS A 48 26.29 -20.63 23.39
N GLY A 49 26.29 -19.36 23.00
CA GLY A 49 25.15 -18.75 22.35
C GLY A 49 24.68 -19.69 21.24
N GLU A 50 23.38 -19.72 20.98
CA GLU A 50 22.83 -20.54 19.91
C GLU A 50 23.71 -20.42 18.68
N SER A 51 24.40 -21.51 18.31
CA SER A 51 25.32 -21.45 17.18
C SER A 51 24.49 -21.15 15.93
N GLU A 52 25.12 -20.62 14.89
CA GLU A 52 24.41 -20.36 13.63
C GLU A 52 23.74 -21.62 13.04
N ASP A 53 24.16 -22.81 13.52
CA ASP A 53 23.66 -24.14 13.18
C ASP A 53 22.63 -24.69 14.20
N SER A 54 22.22 -23.88 15.19
CA SER A 54 21.12 -24.21 16.09
C SER A 54 19.86 -24.43 15.26
N PRO A 55 19.10 -25.53 15.47
CA PRO A 55 17.86 -25.78 14.73
C PRO A 55 16.88 -24.60 14.78
N LEU A 56 16.87 -23.84 15.88
CA LEU A 56 16.04 -22.65 16.02
C LEU A 56 16.51 -21.51 15.11
N VAL A 57 17.81 -21.24 15.07
CA VAL A 57 18.40 -20.19 14.21
C VAL A 57 18.21 -20.51 12.73
N ILE A 58 18.36 -21.78 12.33
CA ILE A 58 18.11 -22.24 10.95
C ILE A 58 16.63 -22.04 10.59
N ASN A 59 15.70 -22.43 11.47
CA ASN A 59 14.27 -22.26 11.24
C ASN A 59 13.89 -20.77 11.12
N LEU A 60 14.41 -19.91 12.00
CA LEU A 60 14.18 -18.47 11.93
C LEU A 60 14.76 -17.85 10.66
N LYS A 61 15.95 -18.27 10.22
CA LYS A 61 16.54 -17.84 8.94
C LYS A 61 15.64 -18.22 7.77
N GLN A 62 15.14 -19.46 7.75
CA GLN A 62 14.22 -19.91 6.71
C GLN A 62 12.92 -19.10 6.70
N GLN A 63 12.31 -18.85 7.87
CA GLN A 63 11.10 -18.03 7.97
C GLN A 63 11.31 -16.59 7.47
N VAL A 64 12.48 -16.01 7.75
CA VAL A 64 12.84 -14.67 7.26
C VAL A 64 13.00 -14.67 5.74
N GLU A 65 13.64 -15.69 5.17
CA GLU A 65 13.78 -15.83 3.71
C GLU A 65 12.43 -16.03 3.02
N ASP A 66 11.57 -16.89 3.56
CA ASP A 66 10.23 -17.14 3.03
C ASP A 66 9.38 -15.86 3.07
N LEU A 67 9.45 -15.11 4.18
CA LEU A 67 8.75 -13.83 4.33
C LEU A 67 9.30 -12.77 3.37
N ALA A 68 10.62 -12.72 3.16
CA ALA A 68 11.23 -11.80 2.20
C ALA A 68 10.80 -12.11 0.76
N ASN A 69 10.73 -13.39 0.39
CA ASN A 69 10.25 -13.84 -0.92
C ASN A 69 8.78 -13.48 -1.12
N GLU A 70 7.95 -13.68 -0.09
CA GLU A 70 6.54 -13.32 -0.15
C GLU A 70 6.33 -11.81 -0.24
N PHE A 71 7.11 -11.02 0.50
CA PHE A 71 7.09 -9.56 0.41
C PHE A 71 7.42 -9.09 -1.01
N GLN A 72 8.50 -9.61 -1.61
CA GLN A 72 8.86 -9.28 -2.99
C GLN A 72 7.75 -9.66 -3.98
N ARG A 73 7.13 -10.83 -3.83
CA ARG A 73 6.01 -11.25 -4.67
C ARG A 73 4.85 -10.24 -4.57
N VAL A 74 4.40 -9.92 -3.36
CA VAL A 74 3.30 -8.98 -3.12
C VAL A 74 3.63 -7.58 -3.62
N GLU A 75 4.89 -7.15 -3.51
CA GLU A 75 5.34 -5.86 -4.04
C GLU A 75 5.26 -5.83 -5.58
N THR A 76 5.69 -6.91 -6.26
CA THR A 76 5.58 -7.01 -7.73
C THR A 76 4.14 -7.02 -8.21
N GLU A 77 3.23 -7.70 -7.50
CA GLU A 77 1.80 -7.73 -7.80
C GLU A 77 1.18 -6.35 -7.61
N ASN A 78 1.50 -5.65 -6.52
CA ASN A 78 1.05 -4.27 -6.30
C ASN A 78 1.53 -3.32 -7.41
N LEU A 79 2.79 -3.44 -7.83
CA LEU A 79 3.31 -2.64 -8.95
C LEU A 79 2.58 -2.94 -10.25
N HIS A 80 2.24 -4.20 -10.51
CA HIS A 80 1.44 -4.59 -11.67
C HIS A 80 0.03 -4.00 -11.61
N LEU A 81 -0.67 -4.15 -10.49
CA LEU A 81 -2.02 -3.59 -10.29
C LEU A 81 -2.04 -2.07 -10.46
N ARG A 82 -1.02 -1.36 -9.95
CA ARG A 82 -0.88 0.10 -10.16
C ARG A 82 -0.73 0.47 -11.63
N ARG A 83 0.01 -0.32 -12.41
CA ARG A 83 0.14 -0.10 -13.87
C ARG A 83 -1.18 -0.36 -14.60
N VAL A 84 -1.88 -1.44 -14.24
CA VAL A 84 -3.20 -1.76 -14.83
C VAL A 84 -4.21 -0.65 -14.54
N LEU A 85 -4.27 -0.18 -13.29
CA LEU A 85 -5.14 0.93 -12.90
C LEU A 85 -4.81 2.23 -13.66
N LYS A 86 -3.51 2.53 -13.84
CA LYS A 86 -3.07 3.69 -14.63
C LYS A 86 -3.48 3.56 -16.10
N SER A 87 -3.32 2.37 -16.70
CA SER A 87 -3.73 2.09 -18.08
C SER A 87 -5.24 2.28 -18.25
N SER A 88 -6.03 1.66 -17.36
CA SER A 88 -7.49 1.78 -17.39
C SER A 88 -7.96 3.22 -17.20
N SER A 89 -7.33 3.98 -16.30
CA SER A 89 -7.62 5.41 -16.12
C SER A 89 -7.32 6.22 -17.39
N GLN A 90 -6.20 5.93 -18.07
CA GLN A 90 -5.87 6.57 -19.33
C GLN A 90 -6.87 6.21 -20.45
N GLU A 91 -7.23 4.93 -20.58
CA GLU A 91 -8.24 4.48 -21.52
C GLU A 91 -9.60 5.15 -21.27
N LEU A 92 -10.01 5.29 -20.00
CA LEU A 92 -11.22 6.03 -19.63
C LEU A 92 -11.12 7.51 -20.01
N LEU A 93 -9.97 8.15 -19.83
CA LEU A 93 -9.75 9.53 -20.25
C LEU A 93 -9.76 9.67 -21.78
N GLU A 94 -9.25 8.70 -22.52
CA GLU A 94 -9.28 8.68 -23.99
C GLU A 94 -10.70 8.41 -24.52
N VAL A 95 -11.43 7.49 -23.91
CA VAL A 95 -12.84 7.22 -24.20
C VAL A 95 -13.69 8.45 -23.88
N ARG A 96 -13.45 9.11 -22.74
CA ARG A 96 -14.02 10.41 -22.40
C ARG A 96 -13.65 11.41 -23.50
N GLY A 97 -12.37 11.54 -23.82
CA GLY A 97 -11.88 12.37 -24.92
C GLY A 97 -12.70 12.17 -26.19
N ARG A 98 -12.87 10.94 -26.67
CA ARG A 98 -13.62 10.62 -27.90
C ARG A 98 -15.14 10.86 -27.78
N ILE A 99 -15.74 10.60 -26.62
CA ILE A 99 -17.17 10.81 -26.37
C ILE A 99 -17.49 12.31 -26.29
N TYR A 100 -16.55 13.12 -25.79
CA TYR A 100 -16.74 14.54 -25.51
C TYR A 100 -15.93 15.48 -26.43
N SER A 101 -15.09 14.97 -27.35
CA SER A 101 -14.30 15.77 -28.31
C SER A 101 -15.13 16.38 -29.43
N SER A 102 -16.44 16.21 -29.42
CA SER A 102 -17.35 17.06 -30.17
C SER A 102 -18.63 17.24 -29.37
N PRO A 103 -19.01 18.50 -29.18
CA PRO A 103 -20.14 18.95 -29.98
C PRO A 103 -19.78 20.22 -30.76
N ASP A 104 -20.17 20.22 -32.04
CA ASP A 104 -20.47 21.45 -32.75
C ASP A 104 -21.50 22.24 -31.91
N THR A 105 -21.09 23.43 -31.46
CA THR A 105 -21.94 24.54 -31.02
C THR A 105 -23.29 24.16 -30.40
N TYR A 106 -23.32 23.66 -29.16
CA TYR A 106 -24.56 23.79 -28.37
C TYR A 106 -24.71 25.25 -27.95
N THR A 107 -25.92 25.79 -28.08
CA THR A 107 -26.17 27.16 -27.61
C THR A 107 -26.02 27.22 -26.10
N ALA A 108 -25.32 28.24 -25.58
CA ALA A 108 -25.16 28.45 -24.14
C ALA A 108 -26.52 28.56 -23.42
N GLU A 109 -27.53 29.03 -24.14
CA GLU A 109 -28.92 29.12 -23.70
C GLU A 109 -29.52 27.74 -23.43
N LEU A 110 -29.37 26.77 -24.34
CA LEU A 110 -29.86 25.41 -24.16
C LEU A 110 -29.18 24.72 -22.96
N PHE A 111 -27.86 24.89 -22.81
CA PHE A 111 -27.12 24.34 -21.67
C PHE A 111 -27.65 24.90 -20.34
N THR A 112 -27.83 26.22 -20.27
CA THR A 112 -28.31 26.89 -19.06
C THR A 112 -29.74 26.48 -18.73
N MET A 113 -30.61 26.39 -19.75
CA MET A 113 -31.99 25.94 -19.59
C MET A 113 -32.05 24.51 -19.05
N MET A 114 -31.32 23.58 -19.65
CA MET A 114 -31.30 22.18 -19.19
C MET A 114 -30.75 22.05 -17.77
N TYR A 115 -29.71 22.82 -17.43
CA TYR A 115 -29.16 22.83 -16.07
C TYR A 115 -30.22 23.28 -15.04
N SER A 116 -30.88 24.42 -15.30
CA SER A 116 -31.95 24.92 -14.44
C SER A 116 -33.12 23.94 -14.33
N TRP A 117 -33.53 23.33 -15.46
CA TRP A 117 -34.61 22.34 -15.48
C TRP A 117 -34.33 21.16 -14.54
N PHE A 118 -33.12 20.57 -14.59
CA PHE A 118 -32.78 19.44 -13.72
C PHE A 118 -32.65 19.84 -12.25
N LEU A 119 -32.27 21.09 -11.94
CA LEU A 119 -32.25 21.55 -10.55
C LEU A 119 -33.68 21.63 -9.97
N GLU A 120 -34.63 22.12 -10.76
CA GLU A 120 -36.04 22.25 -10.39
C GLU A 120 -36.78 20.91 -10.38
N HIS A 121 -36.50 20.05 -11.35
CA HIS A 121 -37.15 18.75 -11.54
C HIS A 121 -36.19 17.63 -11.16
N LYS A 122 -36.31 17.15 -9.91
CA LYS A 122 -35.44 16.09 -9.38
C LYS A 122 -35.56 14.77 -10.14
N GLU A 123 -36.71 14.53 -10.76
CA GLU A 123 -36.96 13.40 -11.64
C GLU A 123 -37.71 13.90 -12.88
N THR A 124 -37.22 13.57 -14.07
CA THR A 124 -37.85 13.99 -15.33
C THR A 124 -37.57 13.00 -16.45
N THR A 125 -38.26 13.13 -17.59
CA THR A 125 -37.97 12.36 -18.80
C THR A 125 -37.51 13.28 -19.94
N ARG A 126 -36.83 12.70 -20.94
CA ARG A 126 -36.46 13.46 -22.16
C ARG A 126 -37.67 14.05 -22.87
N GLN A 127 -38.80 13.36 -22.81
CA GLN A 127 -40.03 13.79 -23.46
C GLN A 127 -40.63 15.02 -22.76
N GLU A 128 -40.60 15.06 -21.43
CA GLU A 128 -41.01 16.23 -20.65
C GLU A 128 -40.12 17.43 -20.96
N LEU A 129 -38.80 17.23 -20.93
CA LEU A 129 -37.83 18.28 -21.26
C LEU A 129 -38.02 18.80 -22.70
N LEU A 130 -38.21 17.90 -23.68
CA LEU A 130 -38.50 18.29 -25.07
C LEU A 130 -39.81 19.06 -25.20
N SER A 131 -40.85 18.69 -24.43
CA SER A 131 -42.14 19.37 -24.46
C SER A 131 -42.10 20.77 -23.85
N HIS A 132 -41.12 21.05 -22.99
CA HIS A 132 -40.89 22.37 -22.40
C HIS A 132 -40.24 23.35 -23.38
N ILE A 133 -39.50 22.85 -24.38
CA ILE A 133 -38.81 23.69 -25.36
C ILE A 133 -39.81 24.16 -26.41
N GLU A 134 -40.15 25.44 -26.39
CA GLU A 134 -40.97 26.05 -27.43
C GLU A 134 -40.33 25.87 -28.81
N ASN A 135 -41.13 25.47 -29.79
CA ASN A 135 -40.69 25.24 -31.16
C ASN A 135 -39.61 24.14 -31.32
N ALA A 136 -39.53 23.17 -30.40
CA ALA A 136 -38.59 22.04 -30.45
C ALA A 136 -38.52 21.32 -31.81
N ILE A 137 -39.65 21.25 -32.54
CA ILE A 137 -39.73 20.61 -33.87
C ILE A 137 -38.97 21.42 -34.94
N THR A 138 -38.85 22.74 -34.77
CA THR A 138 -38.22 23.64 -35.74
C THR A 138 -36.72 23.84 -35.51
N VAL A 139 -36.20 23.45 -34.35
CA VAL A 139 -34.78 23.58 -34.02
C VAL A 139 -34.04 22.38 -34.61
N PRO A 140 -33.23 22.57 -35.67
CA PRO A 140 -32.45 21.47 -36.24
C PRO A 140 -31.48 20.93 -35.21
N ASN A 141 -31.26 19.61 -35.20
CA ASN A 141 -30.31 18.91 -34.33
C ASN A 141 -30.53 19.06 -32.81
N LEU A 142 -31.66 19.60 -32.35
CA LEU A 142 -31.95 19.81 -30.93
C LEU A 142 -31.76 18.55 -30.07
N VAL A 143 -32.23 17.40 -30.57
CA VAL A 143 -32.09 16.12 -29.85
C VAL A 143 -30.63 15.70 -29.70
N GLU A 144 -29.79 16.00 -30.69
CA GLU A 144 -28.36 15.69 -30.64
C GLU A 144 -27.63 16.63 -29.68
N GLU A 145 -27.95 17.93 -29.71
CA GLU A 145 -27.42 18.91 -28.75
C GLU A 145 -27.83 18.58 -27.32
N MET A 146 -29.10 18.25 -27.07
CA MET A 146 -29.58 17.83 -25.75
C MET A 146 -28.86 16.58 -25.26
N ARG A 147 -28.64 15.57 -26.14
CA ARG A 147 -27.86 14.39 -25.78
C ARG A 147 -26.41 14.71 -25.46
N ALA A 148 -25.80 15.67 -26.17
CA ALA A 148 -24.45 16.12 -25.88
C ALA A 148 -24.37 16.78 -24.49
N ILE A 149 -25.33 17.66 -24.17
CA ILE A 149 -25.44 18.32 -22.87
C ILE A 149 -25.73 17.30 -21.75
N GLU A 150 -26.65 16.35 -21.96
CA GLU A 150 -26.93 15.27 -21.00
C GLU A 150 -25.67 14.48 -20.65
N LYS A 151 -24.86 14.10 -21.65
CA LYS A 151 -23.59 13.41 -21.39
C LYS A 151 -22.67 14.26 -20.51
N ILE A 152 -22.60 15.58 -20.75
CA ILE A 152 -21.79 16.48 -19.92
C ILE A 152 -22.27 16.44 -18.46
N PHE A 153 -23.57 16.56 -18.22
CA PHE A 153 -24.13 16.50 -16.86
C PHE A 153 -23.94 15.14 -16.18
N ILE A 154 -24.07 14.03 -16.91
CA ILE A 154 -23.75 12.70 -16.39
C ILE A 154 -22.27 12.63 -15.99
N SER A 155 -21.37 13.15 -16.82
CA SER A 155 -19.93 13.13 -16.55
C SER A 155 -19.52 13.97 -15.33
N GLN A 156 -20.29 15.02 -15.04
CA GLN A 156 -20.07 15.92 -13.90
C GLN A 156 -20.77 15.44 -12.62
N GLY A 157 -21.51 14.32 -12.69
CA GLY A 157 -22.30 13.82 -11.56
C GLY A 157 -23.49 14.71 -11.22
N VAL A 158 -23.99 15.50 -12.17
CA VAL A 158 -25.16 16.37 -11.99
C VAL A 158 -26.45 15.56 -12.14
N ILE A 159 -26.48 14.62 -13.09
CA ILE A 159 -27.63 13.75 -13.35
C ILE A 159 -27.24 12.29 -13.49
N GLU A 160 -28.19 11.40 -13.29
CA GLU A 160 -28.12 9.96 -13.59
C GLU A 160 -29.33 9.56 -14.45
N VAL A 161 -29.16 8.60 -15.37
CA VAL A 161 -30.27 8.09 -16.19
C VAL A 161 -30.49 6.61 -15.89
N LYS A 162 -31.67 6.26 -15.38
CA LYS A 162 -32.09 4.87 -15.10
C LYS A 162 -33.46 4.62 -15.70
N ASP A 163 -33.61 3.54 -16.46
CA ASP A 163 -34.89 3.09 -17.05
C ASP A 163 -35.66 4.18 -17.82
N GLY A 164 -34.94 5.12 -18.44
CA GLY A 164 -35.53 6.23 -19.19
C GLY A 164 -35.90 7.46 -18.36
N ILE A 165 -35.76 7.39 -17.04
CA ILE A 165 -35.93 8.51 -16.10
C ILE A 165 -34.56 9.15 -15.84
N ILE A 166 -34.54 10.48 -15.84
CA ILE A 166 -33.38 11.31 -15.54
C ILE A 166 -33.54 11.83 -14.11
N TYR A 167 -32.59 11.49 -13.25
CA TYR A 167 -32.53 11.88 -11.85
C TYR A 167 -31.48 12.98 -11.67
N CYS A 168 -31.84 14.07 -11.00
CA CYS A 168 -30.88 15.08 -10.58
C CYS A 168 -30.21 14.65 -9.26
N LEU A 169 -28.88 14.61 -9.26
CA LEU A 169 -28.06 14.18 -8.12
C LEU A 169 -27.60 15.35 -7.23
N VAL A 170 -27.86 16.59 -7.67
CA VAL A 170 -27.44 17.80 -6.95
C VAL A 170 -28.54 18.21 -5.97
N GLU A 171 -28.16 18.39 -4.70
CA GLU A 171 -29.03 19.02 -3.69
C GLU A 171 -29.15 20.52 -4.00
N GLY A 172 -30.40 21.01 -4.10
CA GLY A 172 -30.71 22.41 -4.41
C GLY A 172 -30.78 23.27 -3.16
#